data_AF-A0A6I9YVQ3-F1
#
_entry.id   AF-A0A6I9YVQ3-F1
#
_cell.length_a   1.000
_cell.length_b   1.000
_cell.length_c   1.000
_cell.angle_alpha   90.00
_cell.angle_beta   90.00
_cell.angle_gamma   90.00
#
_symmetry.space_group_name_H-M   'P 1'
#
loop_
_entity.id
_entity.type
_entity.pdbx_description
1 polymer ?
#
loop_
_entity_poly.entity_id
_entity_poly.type
_entity_poly.pdbx_seq_one_letter_code
_entity_poly.pdbx_strand_id
1 'polypeptide(L)'
;MRDKRDRFLRSEGDLAQHGPPDLKDRNPSDHWMEKDNLSNRGTLKPEQMPLCDEVTFGLADAKPISNCTSKRKRKNSLSGMNTCENSLQRSGEQVEMVSCAEEGPPNRPPKRMQEKDEIACELLGAMATPSGLLPGPILSPKKRKLILHIDLNNTILVSDAITKQDPSAALNCYLSTVTWGKLSHTGEWQWVSESPSLHPPCQGAVSFYSQYGRNTKFTETLWGKKFRDIHRQHLKLLEWQGQPHPQLSIKEQAKHYHLVLPSFFRLLESLHREGREFAVIFRTFGTDLLRVLQAVSCALEGQHPGFPALGGISLPIDLRLGKIRCNKKKVALSHGAEQLSSDNGCRKMYAYFSSREGISGFQDHFEWWAKNNYSSQGGKPIWVDPQDSGVQHICIDDNIRLTDSDTIVHPQVFLEQGSDIPRTIPTSELYDICLVQTDLLEAIAD
;
A
#
# COMPACT_ATOMS: atom_id res chain seq x y z
N MET A 1 2.14 -13.36 -58.56
CA MET A 1 3.58 -13.08 -58.31
C MET A 1 3.95 -11.76 -58.99
N ARG A 2 5.21 -11.29 -58.87
CA ARG A 2 5.77 -10.07 -59.54
C ARG A 2 5.62 -10.16 -61.09
N ASP A 3 5.72 -9.15 -61.96
CA ASP A 3 6.11 -7.71 -61.96
C ASP A 3 5.67 -7.12 -63.36
N LYS A 4 5.66 -5.84 -63.78
CA LYS A 4 5.85 -4.46 -63.25
C LYS A 4 5.45 -3.42 -64.36
N ARG A 5 5.56 -2.09 -64.10
CA ARG A 5 5.65 -0.95 -65.08
C ARG A 5 4.36 -0.58 -65.87
N ASP A 6 4.17 0.64 -66.44
CA ASP A 6 5.01 1.86 -66.51
C ASP A 6 4.25 3.22 -66.70
N ARG A 7 4.82 4.30 -66.12
CA ARG A 7 4.96 5.73 -66.56
C ARG A 7 3.83 6.69 -67.07
N PHE A 8 4.24 7.98 -67.04
CA PHE A 8 3.71 9.26 -67.57
C PHE A 8 2.74 10.09 -66.69
N LEU A 9 2.65 11.44 -66.77
CA LEU A 9 3.60 12.60 -66.69
C LEU A 9 2.92 13.86 -67.29
N ARG A 10 3.12 15.04 -66.67
CA ARG A 10 2.89 16.43 -67.20
C ARG A 10 1.41 16.88 -67.42
N SER A 11 1.05 18.18 -67.43
CA SER A 11 1.73 19.42 -66.98
C SER A 11 0.74 20.62 -66.86
N GLU A 12 1.13 21.66 -66.10
CA GLU A 12 0.75 23.11 -66.20
C GLU A 12 -0.75 23.52 -66.11
N GLY A 13 -1.12 24.76 -65.73
CA GLY A 13 -0.36 25.94 -65.31
C GLY A 13 -1.27 27.11 -64.83
N ASP A 14 -0.68 28.28 -64.57
CA ASP A 14 -1.29 29.63 -64.38
C ASP A 14 -2.21 29.91 -63.15
N LEU A 15 -2.51 31.18 -62.77
CA LEU A 15 -1.62 32.31 -62.36
C LEU A 15 -2.44 33.49 -61.78
N ALA A 16 -2.03 34.08 -60.63
CA ALA A 16 -2.34 35.47 -60.17
C ALA A 16 -3.83 35.85 -59.86
N GLN A 17 -4.21 36.88 -59.05
CA GLN A 17 -3.51 37.81 -58.14
C GLN A 17 -4.50 38.54 -57.18
N HIS A 18 -4.05 38.91 -55.97
CA HIS A 18 -4.59 39.92 -55.01
C HIS A 18 -6.07 39.77 -54.49
N GLY A 19 -6.46 40.20 -53.28
CA GLY A 19 -5.80 41.03 -52.25
C GLY A 19 -6.26 40.72 -50.79
N PRO A 20 -5.97 41.59 -49.79
CA PRO A 20 -5.75 41.20 -48.37
C PRO A 20 -6.81 41.72 -47.36
N PRO A 21 -6.71 41.43 -46.03
CA PRO A 21 -5.98 40.38 -45.28
C PRO A 21 -7.01 39.54 -44.42
N ASP A 22 -6.86 39.04 -43.17
CA ASP A 22 -5.79 39.06 -42.15
C ASP A 22 -5.91 37.95 -41.06
N LEU A 23 -4.88 37.88 -40.20
CA LEU A 23 -4.81 37.45 -38.78
C LEU A 23 -5.70 36.32 -38.21
N LYS A 24 -5.00 35.21 -37.87
CA LYS A 24 -5.12 34.36 -36.66
C LYS A 24 -6.27 33.33 -36.55
N ASP A 25 -6.07 32.16 -35.93
CA ASP A 25 -4.87 31.63 -35.23
C ASP A 25 -4.39 30.28 -35.80
N ARG A 26 -3.11 29.96 -35.57
CA ARG A 26 -2.47 28.69 -35.98
C ARG A 26 -2.06 27.85 -34.77
N ASN A 27 -2.45 26.58 -34.78
CA ASN A 27 -1.66 25.51 -34.18
C ASN A 27 -0.38 25.31 -35.03
N PRO A 28 0.78 25.02 -34.43
CA PRO A 28 1.50 23.83 -34.90
C PRO A 28 2.29 23.08 -33.82
N SER A 29 2.39 21.76 -34.00
CA SER A 29 3.49 20.94 -33.47
C SER A 29 4.65 20.88 -34.48
N ASP A 30 5.77 20.31 -34.03
CA ASP A 30 6.81 19.67 -34.84
C ASP A 30 7.59 20.49 -35.88
N HIS A 31 8.83 20.87 -35.53
CA HIS A 31 9.98 20.84 -36.44
C HIS A 31 11.30 21.01 -35.65
N TRP A 32 12.29 20.14 -35.88
CA TRP A 32 13.74 20.46 -35.89
C TRP A 32 14.56 19.30 -36.48
N MET A 33 15.48 19.62 -37.39
CA MET A 33 16.52 18.72 -37.93
C MET A 33 17.68 19.54 -38.53
N GLU A 34 18.93 19.17 -38.18
CA GLU A 34 20.18 19.27 -38.99
C GLU A 34 20.63 20.66 -39.56
N LYS A 35 21.82 21.24 -39.29
CA LYS A 35 23.20 20.79 -39.67
C LYS A 35 24.38 21.61 -39.09
N ASP A 36 25.50 20.91 -38.86
CA ASP A 36 26.95 21.18 -39.08
C ASP A 36 27.49 22.65 -39.19
N ASN A 37 28.64 23.04 -38.60
CA ASN A 37 29.99 22.52 -38.92
C ASN A 37 31.18 23.00 -38.00
N LEU A 38 32.20 22.14 -37.85
CA LEU A 38 33.68 22.39 -37.75
C LEU A 38 34.32 23.44 -36.78
N SER A 39 35.09 22.96 -35.76
CA SER A 39 36.59 22.97 -35.74
C SER A 39 37.31 23.31 -34.40
N ASN A 40 38.37 22.52 -34.12
CA ASN A 40 39.61 22.79 -33.33
C ASN A 40 39.66 22.96 -31.78
N ARG A 41 40.42 22.02 -31.17
CA ARG A 41 41.32 22.09 -29.98
C ARG A 41 40.95 22.94 -28.75
N GLY A 42 40.70 22.25 -27.62
CA GLY A 42 40.94 22.76 -26.26
C GLY A 42 40.78 21.67 -25.20
N THR A 43 41.75 21.50 -24.28
CA THR A 43 41.70 20.50 -23.20
C THR A 43 41.10 21.10 -21.92
N LEU A 44 39.87 20.70 -21.57
CA LEU A 44 39.25 20.99 -20.27
C LEU A 44 38.51 19.76 -19.71
N LYS A 45 38.11 19.86 -18.43
CA LYS A 45 37.50 18.79 -17.62
C LYS A 45 36.09 18.44 -18.11
N PRO A 46 35.57 17.23 -17.84
CA PRO A 46 34.15 16.93 -18.05
C PRO A 46 33.28 17.80 -17.15
N GLU A 47 32.33 18.52 -17.74
CA GLU A 47 31.33 19.32 -17.02
C GLU A 47 30.21 18.42 -16.46
N GLN A 48 29.61 18.86 -15.36
CA GLN A 48 28.46 18.19 -14.76
C GLN A 48 27.17 18.76 -15.35
N MET A 49 26.33 17.93 -15.97
CA MET A 49 24.91 18.27 -16.17
C MET A 49 24.14 18.09 -14.86
N PRO A 50 23.05 18.85 -14.61
CA PRO A 50 22.39 18.85 -13.32
C PRO A 50 21.68 17.52 -13.01
N LEU A 51 21.93 16.97 -11.82
CA LEU A 51 21.00 16.04 -11.18
C LEU A 51 19.78 16.82 -10.67
N CYS A 52 18.60 16.21 -10.69
CA CYS A 52 17.43 16.75 -10.00
C CYS A 52 17.62 16.63 -8.48
N ASP A 53 17.17 17.64 -7.74
CA ASP A 53 17.53 17.84 -6.33
C ASP A 53 17.09 16.69 -5.40
N GLU A 54 18.06 16.10 -4.70
CA GLU A 54 17.81 15.26 -3.52
C GLU A 54 17.51 16.17 -2.31
N VAL A 55 16.32 16.04 -1.72
CA VAL A 55 15.94 16.85 -0.55
C VAL A 55 16.42 16.19 0.74
N THR A 56 17.58 16.64 1.22
CA THR A 56 18.13 16.29 2.54
C THR A 56 17.20 16.75 3.67
N PHE A 57 16.91 15.87 4.64
CA PHE A 57 16.26 16.25 5.89
C PHE A 57 17.20 17.07 6.78
N GLY A 58 17.05 18.39 6.76
CA GLY A 58 17.81 19.31 7.62
C GLY A 58 17.18 19.47 9.01
N LEU A 59 17.98 19.27 10.06
CA LEU A 59 17.63 19.68 11.43
C LEU A 59 17.49 21.21 11.50
N ALA A 60 16.50 21.70 12.26
CA ALA A 60 16.37 23.11 12.60
C ALA A 60 16.66 23.32 14.09
N ASP A 61 17.66 24.15 14.41
CA ASP A 61 18.06 24.48 15.78
C ASP A 61 16.95 25.22 16.56
N ALA A 62 16.44 24.60 17.62
CA ALA A 62 15.54 25.23 18.57
C ALA A 62 16.31 25.69 19.83
N LYS A 63 16.75 26.95 19.86
CA LYS A 63 17.21 27.63 21.10
C LYS A 63 16.16 28.62 21.61
N PRO A 64 16.01 28.76 22.95
CA PRO A 64 14.80 29.31 23.54
C PRO A 64 14.72 30.84 23.49
N ILE A 65 13.58 31.37 23.07
CA ILE A 65 13.24 32.78 23.23
C ILE A 65 12.62 32.96 24.63
N SER A 66 13.30 33.70 25.49
CA SER A 66 12.79 34.06 26.81
C SER A 66 12.13 35.45 26.80
N ASN A 67 11.06 35.58 27.59
CA ASN A 67 10.49 36.80 28.14
C ASN A 67 10.48 38.09 27.28
N CYS A 68 9.29 38.53 26.88
CA CYS A 68 8.99 39.95 26.86
C CYS A 68 7.73 40.28 27.67
N THR A 69 7.88 41.21 28.61
CA THR A 69 6.96 41.51 29.72
C THR A 69 5.60 42.07 29.31
N SER A 70 4.55 41.72 30.05
CA SER A 70 3.48 42.68 30.37
C SER A 70 3.13 42.62 31.86
N LYS A 71 2.94 43.79 32.48
CA LYS A 71 2.81 43.93 33.96
C LYS A 71 1.35 44.11 34.37
N ARG A 72 0.80 43.21 35.19
CA ARG A 72 -0.34 43.52 36.07
C ARG A 72 -0.14 42.96 37.48
N LYS A 73 0.28 43.83 38.41
CA LYS A 73 0.20 43.56 39.86
C LYS A 73 -1.26 43.62 40.32
N ARG A 74 -1.71 42.63 41.07
CA ARG A 74 -2.68 42.81 42.18
C ARG A 74 -2.13 42.11 43.43
N LYS A 75 -2.48 42.65 44.60
CA LYS A 75 -2.00 42.16 45.92
C LYS A 75 -2.97 41.13 46.50
N ASN A 76 -2.45 40.32 47.42
CA ASN A 76 -3.19 39.36 48.23
C ASN A 76 -4.26 40.03 49.12
N SER A 77 -5.30 39.27 49.44
CA SER A 77 -6.07 39.33 50.70
C SER A 77 -6.23 37.89 51.21
N LEU A 78 -6.18 37.68 52.53
CA LEU A 78 -6.40 36.36 53.14
C LEU A 78 -7.85 36.21 53.61
N SER A 79 -8.43 35.01 53.48
CA SER A 79 -9.37 34.41 54.44
C SER A 79 -9.66 32.94 54.08
N GLY A 80 -10.15 32.15 55.05
CA GLY A 80 -10.68 30.79 54.83
C GLY A 80 -9.80 29.67 55.37
N MET A 81 -10.23 29.05 56.47
CA MET A 81 -9.68 27.80 57.01
C MET A 81 -10.51 26.59 56.56
N ASN A 82 -9.88 25.41 56.49
CA ASN A 82 -10.34 24.10 57.01
C ASN A 82 -9.51 22.99 56.33
N THR A 83 -8.48 22.42 56.97
CA THR A 83 -8.53 21.32 57.96
C THR A 83 -9.11 20.00 57.45
N CYS A 84 -8.21 19.07 57.09
CA CYS A 84 -8.30 17.66 57.47
C CYS A 84 -6.92 17.00 57.31
N GLU A 85 -6.37 16.46 58.39
CA GLU A 85 -5.12 15.69 58.40
C GLU A 85 -5.44 14.20 58.52
N ASN A 86 -4.60 13.35 57.90
CA ASN A 86 -3.97 12.17 58.51
C ASN A 86 -3.07 11.50 57.44
N SER A 87 -1.76 11.50 57.62
CA SER A 87 -0.97 10.44 58.28
C SER A 87 -0.71 9.25 57.35
N LEU A 88 0.43 9.20 56.66
CA LEU A 88 1.73 8.72 57.16
C LEU A 88 1.68 7.29 57.74
N GLN A 89 2.29 6.35 57.03
CA GLN A 89 3.55 5.75 57.50
C GLN A 89 4.34 5.08 56.36
N ARG A 90 5.66 4.93 56.56
CA ARG A 90 6.54 4.06 55.78
C ARG A 90 6.80 2.79 56.58
N SER A 91 6.95 1.68 55.89
CA SER A 91 7.96 0.67 56.22
C SER A 91 8.51 0.10 54.91
N GLY A 92 9.69 -0.50 54.97
CA GLY A 92 10.32 -1.17 53.83
C GLY A 92 11.44 -2.05 54.35
N GLU A 93 11.58 -3.25 53.80
CA GLU A 93 12.61 -4.22 54.14
C GLU A 93 13.14 -4.90 52.88
N GLN A 94 14.43 -5.23 52.90
CA GLN A 94 15.10 -6.04 51.88
C GLN A 94 15.55 -7.35 52.50
N VAL A 95 15.08 -8.48 51.96
CA VAL A 95 15.67 -9.83 52.11
C VAL A 95 15.41 -10.50 50.75
N GLU A 96 16.36 -10.53 49.82
CA GLU A 96 17.55 -11.40 49.71
C GLU A 96 17.25 -12.71 48.97
N MET A 97 18.21 -13.23 48.20
CA MET A 97 17.99 -14.36 47.28
C MET A 97 18.27 -15.72 47.92
N VAL A 98 17.55 -16.74 47.48
CA VAL A 98 18.01 -18.14 47.56
C VAL A 98 17.86 -18.79 46.19
N SER A 99 18.97 -19.35 45.68
CA SER A 99 19.02 -20.19 44.49
C SER A 99 19.39 -21.61 44.87
N CYS A 100 18.68 -22.60 44.31
CA CYS A 100 19.10 -23.99 44.33
C CYS A 100 18.85 -24.59 42.94
N ALA A 101 19.78 -25.41 42.47
CA ALA A 101 19.70 -26.18 41.24
C ALA A 101 20.37 -27.53 41.47
N GLU A 102 19.83 -28.59 40.86
CA GLU A 102 20.47 -29.90 40.75
C GLU A 102 20.31 -30.43 39.32
N GLU A 103 21.27 -31.25 38.88
CA GLU A 103 21.30 -31.88 37.55
C GLU A 103 21.04 -33.40 37.66
N GLY A 104 20.45 -34.03 36.64
CA GLY A 104 20.49 -35.49 36.51
C GLY A 104 19.35 -36.15 35.73
N PRO A 105 19.59 -36.91 34.63
CA PRO A 105 18.54 -37.52 33.78
C PRO A 105 18.74 -39.06 33.65
N PRO A 106 18.27 -39.79 32.59
CA PRO A 106 17.13 -39.63 31.66
C PRO A 106 16.21 -40.88 31.54
N ASN A 107 15.02 -40.79 30.90
CA ASN A 107 14.65 -41.59 29.68
C ASN A 107 13.14 -41.59 29.24
N ARG A 108 12.92 -41.13 28.00
CA ARG A 108 12.02 -41.64 26.90
C ARG A 108 10.48 -41.80 27.09
N PRO A 109 9.69 -41.80 25.98
CA PRO A 109 8.23 -41.54 26.01
C PRO A 109 7.32 -42.71 25.56
N PRO A 110 5.99 -42.63 25.83
CA PRO A 110 4.97 -43.53 25.27
C PRO A 110 4.49 -43.12 23.85
N LYS A 111 3.62 -43.94 23.24
CA LYS A 111 3.26 -43.89 21.81
C LYS A 111 1.90 -43.26 21.49
N ARG A 112 1.83 -42.75 20.26
CA ARG A 112 0.63 -42.52 19.44
C ARG A 112 -0.31 -43.74 19.43
N MET A 113 -1.60 -43.52 19.65
CA MET A 113 -2.69 -44.36 19.13
C MET A 113 -3.67 -43.49 18.34
N GLN A 114 -4.32 -44.11 17.36
CA GLN A 114 -5.47 -43.56 16.64
C GLN A 114 -6.63 -44.50 16.91
N GLU A 115 -7.83 -43.96 17.12
CA GLU A 115 -9.06 -44.73 17.05
C GLU A 115 -10.09 -43.95 16.23
N LYS A 116 -10.89 -44.69 15.47
CA LYS A 116 -12.03 -44.21 14.70
C LYS A 116 -13.27 -44.84 15.33
N ASP A 117 -14.37 -44.11 15.39
CA ASP A 117 -15.69 -44.72 15.52
C ASP A 117 -16.65 -44.12 14.49
N GLU A 118 -16.95 -44.92 13.46
CA GLU A 118 -18.13 -44.75 12.63
C GLU A 118 -19.18 -45.74 13.16
N ILE A 119 -20.27 -45.24 13.77
CA ILE A 119 -21.41 -46.08 14.14
C ILE A 119 -22.68 -45.48 13.56
N ALA A 120 -23.20 -46.14 12.52
CA ALA A 120 -24.57 -45.99 12.07
C ALA A 120 -25.43 -47.11 12.66
N CYS A 121 -26.65 -46.79 13.10
CA CYS A 121 -27.70 -47.76 13.40
C CYS A 121 -29.07 -47.12 13.11
N GLU A 122 -29.92 -47.83 12.39
CA GLU A 122 -31.25 -47.36 12.00
C GLU A 122 -32.36 -47.85 12.95
N LEU A 123 -33.41 -47.02 13.02
CA LEU A 123 -34.84 -47.40 13.10
C LEU A 123 -35.28 -48.53 14.06
N LEU A 124 -36.05 -48.13 15.09
CA LEU A 124 -37.48 -48.45 15.33
C LEU A 124 -37.80 -48.27 16.84
N GLY A 125 -38.88 -47.61 17.27
CA GLY A 125 -39.89 -46.81 16.57
C GLY A 125 -41.15 -46.62 17.44
N ALA A 126 -41.76 -45.43 17.44
CA ALA A 126 -43.09 -45.16 18.01
C ALA A 126 -43.67 -43.83 17.48
N MET A 127 -44.99 -43.69 17.38
CA MET A 127 -45.65 -42.52 16.78
C MET A 127 -46.25 -41.55 17.81
N ALA A 128 -45.93 -40.27 17.68
CA ALA A 128 -46.80 -39.16 18.08
C ALA A 128 -46.40 -37.88 17.32
N THR A 129 -47.30 -37.33 16.50
CA THR A 129 -47.08 -36.08 15.75
C THR A 129 -47.82 -34.90 16.38
N PRO A 130 -47.12 -33.89 16.93
CA PRO A 130 -47.59 -32.52 16.95
C PRO A 130 -47.18 -31.83 15.64
N SER A 131 -48.08 -31.04 15.04
CA SER A 131 -47.78 -30.26 13.83
C SER A 131 -46.82 -29.09 14.15
N GLY A 132 -45.53 -29.38 14.20
CA GLY A 132 -44.47 -28.38 14.35
C GLY A 132 -44.19 -27.66 13.03
N LEU A 133 -44.04 -26.34 13.08
CA LEU A 133 -43.53 -25.54 11.96
C LEU A 133 -42.17 -26.08 11.53
N LEU A 134 -41.99 -26.34 10.23
CA LEU A 134 -40.67 -26.53 9.66
C LEU A 134 -39.84 -25.27 9.98
N PRO A 135 -38.64 -25.39 10.58
CA PRO A 135 -37.71 -24.28 10.55
C PRO A 135 -37.41 -23.98 9.08
N GLY A 136 -37.85 -22.83 8.60
CA GLY A 136 -37.47 -22.34 7.27
C GLY A 136 -35.95 -22.30 7.15
N PRO A 137 -35.40 -22.35 5.92
CA PRO A 137 -33.95 -22.29 5.74
C PRO A 137 -33.40 -21.09 6.50
N ILE A 138 -32.50 -21.36 7.46
CA ILE A 138 -31.77 -20.31 8.16
C ILE A 138 -30.89 -19.66 7.09
N LEU A 139 -31.41 -18.60 6.49
CA LEU A 139 -30.69 -17.78 5.53
C LEU A 139 -29.51 -17.16 6.27
N SER A 140 -28.35 -17.84 6.18
CA SER A 140 -27.07 -17.29 6.63
C SER A 140 -26.95 -15.89 6.03
N PRO A 141 -26.81 -14.83 6.85
CA PRO A 141 -26.91 -13.46 6.35
C PRO A 141 -25.89 -13.25 5.23
N LYS A 142 -26.37 -12.80 4.06
CA LYS A 142 -25.56 -12.72 2.84
C LYS A 142 -24.30 -11.91 3.15
N LYS A 143 -23.11 -12.52 3.01
CA LYS A 143 -21.83 -11.85 3.25
C LYS A 143 -21.76 -10.60 2.36
N ARG A 144 -21.41 -9.44 2.93
CA ARG A 144 -21.17 -8.18 2.19
C ARG A 144 -20.19 -8.44 1.03
N LYS A 145 -20.49 -7.90 -0.15
CA LYS A 145 -19.56 -7.84 -1.29
C LYS A 145 -18.30 -7.09 -0.85
N LEU A 146 -17.12 -7.60 -1.16
CA LEU A 146 -15.86 -6.94 -0.84
C LEU A 146 -15.37 -6.07 -1.99
N ILE A 147 -15.03 -4.81 -1.71
CA ILE A 147 -14.32 -3.93 -2.64
C ILE A 147 -12.90 -3.72 -2.08
N LEU A 148 -11.93 -4.39 -2.70
CA LEU A 148 -10.55 -4.43 -2.23
C LEU A 148 -9.71 -3.38 -2.96
N HIS A 149 -9.41 -2.28 -2.28
CA HIS A 149 -8.48 -1.26 -2.75
C HIS A 149 -7.05 -1.69 -2.35
N ILE A 150 -6.25 -2.16 -3.30
CA ILE A 150 -4.95 -2.81 -3.02
C ILE A 150 -3.83 -1.96 -3.63
N ASP A 151 -2.83 -1.54 -2.85
CA ASP A 151 -1.62 -0.94 -3.43
C ASP A 151 -0.74 -1.97 -4.16
N LEU A 152 0.15 -1.48 -5.03
CA LEU A 152 1.12 -2.29 -5.73
C LEU A 152 2.40 -2.50 -4.90
N ASN A 153 3.10 -1.43 -4.53
CA ASN A 153 4.50 -1.51 -4.11
C ASN A 153 4.57 -1.96 -2.64
N ASN A 154 5.49 -2.90 -2.33
CA ASN A 154 5.58 -3.60 -1.04
C ASN A 154 4.27 -4.29 -0.56
N THR A 155 3.23 -4.31 -1.38
CA THR A 155 1.89 -4.81 -1.03
C THR A 155 1.54 -6.04 -1.86
N ILE A 156 1.70 -5.98 -3.19
CA ILE A 156 1.67 -7.16 -4.07
C ILE A 156 2.86 -7.23 -5.04
N LEU A 157 3.72 -6.21 -5.10
CA LEU A 157 4.96 -6.17 -5.87
C LEU A 157 6.16 -5.94 -4.94
N VAL A 158 7.28 -6.61 -5.22
CA VAL A 158 8.58 -6.29 -4.61
C VAL A 158 9.48 -5.68 -5.67
N SER A 159 9.08 -4.50 -6.15
CA SER A 159 9.84 -3.67 -7.09
C SER A 159 9.17 -2.31 -7.22
N ASP A 160 9.87 -1.29 -7.72
CA ASP A 160 9.27 -0.01 -8.08
C ASP A 160 9.91 0.54 -9.37
N ALA A 161 9.11 0.72 -10.43
CA ALA A 161 9.59 1.28 -11.69
C ALA A 161 9.92 2.78 -11.62
N ILE A 162 9.28 3.54 -10.70
CA ILE A 162 9.51 4.98 -10.56
C ILE A 162 10.87 5.24 -9.92
N THR A 163 11.15 4.61 -8.77
CA THR A 163 12.43 4.76 -8.07
C THR A 163 13.49 3.73 -8.52
N LYS A 164 13.18 2.92 -9.54
CA LYS A 164 14.06 1.94 -10.19
C LYS A 164 14.62 0.88 -9.23
N GLN A 165 13.78 0.39 -8.33
CA GLN A 165 14.12 -0.67 -7.38
C GLN A 165 13.81 -2.04 -7.96
N ASP A 166 14.83 -2.90 -8.06
CA ASP A 166 14.69 -4.35 -8.22
C ASP A 166 14.26 -5.02 -6.90
N PRO A 167 13.91 -6.32 -6.89
CA PRO A 167 13.43 -6.98 -5.67
C PRO A 167 14.42 -6.98 -4.51
N SER A 168 15.72 -7.11 -4.78
CA SER A 168 16.76 -6.98 -3.76
C SER A 168 16.77 -5.57 -3.13
N ALA A 169 16.66 -4.51 -3.94
CA ALA A 169 16.62 -3.12 -3.49
C ALA A 169 15.31 -2.77 -2.75
N ALA A 170 14.17 -3.24 -3.26
CA ALA A 170 12.84 -3.02 -2.66
C ALA A 170 12.74 -3.68 -1.28
N LEU A 171 13.18 -4.92 -1.15
CA LEU A 171 13.19 -5.63 0.13
C LEU A 171 14.17 -4.99 1.14
N ASN A 172 15.30 -4.44 0.70
CA ASN A 172 16.18 -3.64 1.57
C ASN A 172 15.48 -2.34 2.05
N CYS A 173 14.76 -1.65 1.17
CA CYS A 173 14.00 -0.45 1.55
C CYS A 173 12.88 -0.78 2.53
N TYR A 174 12.08 -1.82 2.28
CA TYR A 174 11.05 -2.27 3.22
C TYR A 174 11.65 -2.63 4.59
N LEU A 175 12.74 -3.41 4.64
CA LEU A 175 13.40 -3.72 5.90
C LEU A 175 13.89 -2.48 6.66
N SER A 176 14.15 -1.36 6.00
CA SER A 176 14.47 -0.11 6.68
C SER A 176 13.25 0.58 7.33
N THR A 177 12.02 0.34 6.86
CA THR A 177 10.78 0.91 7.45
C THR A 177 10.31 0.13 8.68
N VAL A 178 10.49 -1.20 8.68
CA VAL A 178 10.04 -2.10 9.77
C VAL A 178 11.14 -2.49 10.79
N THR A 179 12.31 -1.83 10.78
CA THR A 179 13.38 -2.06 11.77
C THR A 179 13.63 -0.84 12.64
N TRP A 180 13.72 -1.06 13.95
CA TRP A 180 13.48 -0.02 14.96
C TRP A 180 14.66 0.24 15.88
N GLY A 181 14.96 1.53 16.10
CA GLY A 181 16.03 1.99 16.96
C GLY A 181 15.70 3.31 17.65
N LYS A 182 16.72 3.84 18.35
CA LYS A 182 16.72 5.13 19.05
C LYS A 182 18.07 5.80 18.83
N LEU A 183 18.10 7.13 18.83
CA LEU A 183 19.35 7.86 19.02
C LEU A 183 19.70 7.90 20.51
N SER A 184 20.97 7.67 20.83
CA SER A 184 21.52 7.91 22.16
C SER A 184 21.61 9.41 22.49
N HIS A 185 21.93 9.75 23.73
CA HIS A 185 22.28 11.11 24.14
C HIS A 185 23.52 11.68 23.40
N THR A 186 24.33 10.83 22.77
CA THR A 186 25.49 11.17 21.91
C THR A 186 25.13 11.26 20.42
N GLY A 187 23.88 10.98 20.03
CA GLY A 187 23.44 10.97 18.62
C GLY A 187 23.75 9.67 17.86
N GLU A 188 24.12 8.60 18.57
CA GLU A 188 24.50 7.30 17.99
C GLU A 188 23.29 6.38 17.88
N TRP A 189 23.18 5.62 16.79
CA TRP A 189 22.08 4.67 16.58
C TRP A 189 22.18 3.45 17.48
N GLN A 190 21.14 3.20 18.27
CA GLN A 190 20.98 2.03 19.12
C GLN A 190 19.75 1.25 18.67
N TRP A 191 19.94 -0.02 18.31
CA TRP A 191 18.84 -0.92 17.92
C TRP A 191 17.97 -1.26 19.14
N VAL A 192 16.65 -1.13 18.98
CA VAL A 192 15.66 -1.52 20.01
C VAL A 192 15.21 -2.97 19.81
N SER A 193 15.26 -3.48 18.57
CA SER A 193 14.95 -4.87 18.22
C SER A 193 15.94 -5.40 17.18
N GLU A 194 16.15 -6.72 17.16
CA GLU A 194 16.80 -7.44 16.06
C GLU A 194 15.78 -8.19 15.17
N SER A 195 14.51 -8.22 15.57
CA SER A 195 13.38 -8.66 14.74
C SER A 195 12.66 -7.46 14.13
N PRO A 196 12.31 -7.48 12.84
CA PRO A 196 11.38 -6.51 12.23
C PRO A 196 9.99 -6.55 12.87
N SER A 197 9.24 -5.46 12.74
CA SER A 197 7.82 -5.37 13.12
C SER A 197 7.12 -4.22 12.40
N LEU A 198 5.83 -4.37 12.07
CA LEU A 198 5.00 -3.30 11.47
C LEU A 198 4.89 -2.03 12.33
N HIS A 199 5.08 -2.16 13.64
CA HIS A 199 4.86 -1.13 14.64
C HIS A 199 6.10 -0.96 15.55
N PRO A 200 6.30 0.23 16.14
CA PRO A 200 7.41 0.48 17.06
C PRO A 200 7.27 -0.39 18.32
N PRO A 201 8.28 -1.22 18.67
CA PRO A 201 8.19 -2.17 19.78
C PRO A 201 8.19 -1.51 21.18
N CYS A 202 8.50 -0.22 21.28
CA CYS A 202 8.26 0.58 22.48
C CYS A 202 8.16 2.08 22.17
N GLN A 203 7.64 2.86 23.12
CA GLN A 203 7.48 4.31 22.98
C GLN A 203 8.82 5.00 22.65
N GLY A 204 8.77 5.93 21.69
CA GLY A 204 9.92 6.70 21.23
C GLY A 204 10.95 5.90 20.41
N ALA A 205 10.66 4.65 20.03
CA ALA A 205 11.41 3.99 18.97
C ALA A 205 11.02 4.60 17.61
N VAL A 206 12.01 4.78 16.75
CA VAL A 206 11.86 5.30 15.38
C VAL A 206 12.36 4.25 14.39
N SER A 207 11.83 4.23 13.17
CA SER A 207 12.31 3.30 12.14
C SER A 207 13.62 3.80 11.55
N PHE A 208 14.49 2.90 11.10
CA PHE A 208 15.74 3.29 10.44
C PHE A 208 15.48 4.22 9.24
N TYR A 209 14.41 3.96 8.48
CA TYR A 209 13.92 4.81 7.39
C TYR A 209 13.55 6.23 7.85
N SER A 210 12.79 6.38 8.93
CA SER A 210 12.42 7.71 9.44
C SER A 210 13.62 8.54 9.93
N GLN A 211 14.72 7.88 10.30
CA GLN A 211 15.93 8.54 10.81
C GLN A 211 16.99 8.83 9.72
N TYR A 212 17.09 7.97 8.70
CA TYR A 212 18.17 8.01 7.69
C TYR A 212 17.68 8.00 6.23
N GLY A 213 16.37 7.97 6.00
CA GLY A 213 15.77 7.93 4.67
C GLY A 213 15.83 6.55 3.99
N ARG A 214 15.55 6.53 2.69
CA ARG A 214 15.51 5.33 1.85
C ARG A 214 16.90 4.71 1.70
N ASN A 215 17.02 3.40 1.94
CA ASN A 215 18.29 2.68 1.76
C ASN A 215 18.11 1.35 1.01
N THR A 216 18.37 1.38 -0.30
CA THR A 216 18.32 0.21 -1.21
C THR A 216 19.36 -0.86 -0.93
N LYS A 217 20.32 -0.58 -0.04
CA LYS A 217 21.43 -1.47 0.34
C LYS A 217 21.52 -1.65 1.86
N PHE A 218 20.40 -1.49 2.57
CA PHE A 218 20.33 -1.48 4.03
C PHE A 218 21.13 -2.61 4.69
N THR A 219 20.96 -3.86 4.24
CA THR A 219 21.63 -5.04 4.82
C THR A 219 23.10 -5.22 4.39
N GLU A 220 23.59 -4.45 3.41
CA GLU A 220 25.02 -4.33 3.11
C GLU A 220 25.74 -3.44 4.13
N THR A 221 25.04 -2.45 4.71
CA THR A 221 25.61 -1.47 5.66
C THR A 221 26.05 -2.07 7.00
N LEU A 222 26.93 -1.36 7.71
CA LEU A 222 27.38 -1.72 9.07
C LEU A 222 26.24 -1.84 10.08
N TRP A 223 25.18 -1.04 9.94
CA TRP A 223 24.01 -1.06 10.83
C TRP A 223 23.04 -2.18 10.47
N GLY A 224 22.65 -2.28 9.19
CA GLY A 224 21.63 -3.23 8.73
C GLY A 224 22.13 -4.67 8.55
N LYS A 225 23.44 -4.94 8.65
CA LYS A 225 24.03 -6.28 8.48
C LYS A 225 23.36 -7.39 9.31
N LYS A 226 22.75 -7.08 10.46
CA LYS A 226 22.04 -8.06 11.31
C LYS A 226 20.75 -8.60 10.66
N PHE A 227 20.09 -7.81 9.81
CA PHE A 227 18.88 -8.21 9.09
C PHE A 227 19.17 -8.90 7.75
N ARG A 228 20.45 -9.14 7.42
CA ARG A 228 20.89 -9.72 6.14
C ARG A 228 20.34 -11.12 5.89
N ASP A 229 20.21 -11.93 6.93
CA ASP A 229 19.64 -13.28 6.77
C ASP A 229 18.13 -13.25 6.53
N ILE A 230 17.41 -12.28 7.10
CA ILE A 230 16.00 -12.04 6.80
C ILE A 230 15.84 -11.63 5.34
N HIS A 231 16.64 -10.67 4.85
CA HIS A 231 16.67 -10.28 3.44
C HIS A 231 16.97 -11.48 2.52
N ARG A 232 18.04 -12.22 2.81
CA ARG A 232 18.47 -13.41 2.05
C ARG A 232 17.41 -14.52 2.01
N GLN A 233 16.68 -14.73 3.11
CA GLN A 233 15.60 -15.71 3.19
C GLN A 233 14.39 -15.29 2.34
N HIS A 234 13.89 -14.07 2.50
CA HIS A 234 12.70 -13.62 1.80
C HIS A 234 12.96 -13.37 0.30
N LEU A 235 14.17 -12.91 -0.07
CA LEU A 235 14.57 -12.84 -1.48
C LEU A 235 14.66 -14.23 -2.14
N LYS A 236 14.98 -15.29 -1.39
CA LYS A 236 14.93 -16.67 -1.89
C LYS A 236 13.48 -17.17 -2.06
N LEU A 237 12.57 -16.78 -1.17
CA LEU A 237 11.13 -17.14 -1.28
C LEU A 237 10.46 -16.44 -2.47
N LEU A 238 10.90 -15.22 -2.80
CA LEU A 238 10.51 -14.49 -4.02
C LEU A 238 11.00 -15.12 -5.34
N GLU A 239 11.97 -16.04 -5.31
CA GLU A 239 12.69 -16.51 -6.50
C GLU A 239 11.78 -17.39 -7.38
N TRP A 240 11.65 -17.01 -8.65
CA TRP A 240 10.77 -17.70 -9.60
C TRP A 240 11.32 -19.10 -9.90
N GLN A 241 10.52 -20.13 -9.65
CA GLN A 241 10.94 -21.53 -9.84
C GLN A 241 10.67 -22.02 -11.27
N GLY A 242 11.66 -22.69 -11.86
CA GLY A 242 11.57 -23.25 -13.22
C GLY A 242 11.85 -22.21 -14.32
N GLN A 243 11.20 -22.36 -15.48
CA GLN A 243 11.39 -21.46 -16.62
C GLN A 243 10.69 -20.11 -16.36
N PRO A 244 11.38 -18.96 -16.47
CA PRO A 244 10.77 -17.66 -16.19
C PRO A 244 9.67 -17.26 -17.19
N HIS A 245 8.49 -16.92 -16.69
CA HIS A 245 7.41 -16.41 -17.55
C HIS A 245 7.55 -14.89 -17.76
N PRO A 246 7.49 -14.37 -19.01
CA PRO A 246 7.78 -12.96 -19.31
C PRO A 246 6.77 -11.96 -18.74
N GLN A 247 5.54 -12.40 -18.44
CA GLN A 247 4.49 -11.56 -17.85
C GLN A 247 4.32 -11.74 -16.33
N LEU A 248 4.82 -12.83 -15.75
CA LEU A 248 4.62 -13.17 -14.33
C LEU A 248 5.90 -13.05 -13.49
N SER A 249 7.06 -12.87 -14.13
CA SER A 249 8.35 -12.69 -13.46
C SER A 249 8.99 -11.33 -13.75
N ILE A 250 9.86 -10.90 -12.83
CA ILE A 250 10.77 -9.77 -13.00
C ILE A 250 12.22 -10.26 -12.96
N LYS A 251 13.07 -9.74 -13.83
CA LYS A 251 14.50 -10.12 -13.91
C LYS A 251 15.37 -9.18 -13.09
N GLU A 252 16.29 -9.74 -12.32
CA GLU A 252 17.38 -9.02 -11.63
C GLU A 252 18.69 -9.78 -11.91
N GLN A 253 19.66 -9.14 -12.56
CA GLN A 253 20.94 -9.76 -12.92
C GLN A 253 20.78 -11.11 -13.67
N ALA A 254 21.08 -12.23 -12.99
CA ALA A 254 20.93 -13.59 -13.51
C ALA A 254 19.70 -14.33 -12.96
N LYS A 255 18.96 -13.73 -12.02
CA LYS A 255 17.78 -14.31 -11.36
C LYS A 255 16.48 -13.75 -11.92
N HIS A 256 15.39 -14.48 -11.67
CA HIS A 256 14.03 -14.01 -11.85
C HIS A 256 13.27 -14.20 -10.53
N TYR A 257 12.35 -13.27 -10.24
CA TYR A 257 11.49 -13.28 -9.08
C TYR A 257 10.02 -13.16 -9.51
N HIS A 258 9.08 -13.52 -8.64
CA HIS A 258 7.66 -13.25 -8.87
C HIS A 258 7.42 -11.75 -9.04
N LEU A 259 6.70 -11.36 -10.10
CA LEU A 259 6.29 -9.96 -10.32
C LEU A 259 5.16 -9.57 -9.37
N VAL A 260 4.12 -10.41 -9.30
CA VAL A 260 3.00 -10.30 -8.36
C VAL A 260 3.16 -11.41 -7.31
N LEU A 261 3.02 -11.06 -6.04
CA LEU A 261 3.23 -11.97 -4.91
C LEU A 261 2.27 -13.18 -4.95
N PRO A 262 2.76 -14.39 -4.62
CA PRO A 262 1.94 -15.60 -4.48
C PRO A 262 0.71 -15.43 -3.58
N SER A 263 0.84 -14.68 -2.49
CA SER A 263 -0.22 -14.39 -1.51
C SER A 263 -1.43 -13.67 -2.12
N PHE A 264 -1.23 -12.78 -3.10
CA PHE A 264 -2.35 -12.17 -3.82
C PHE A 264 -3.17 -13.19 -4.61
N PHE A 265 -2.52 -14.19 -5.21
CA PHE A 265 -3.22 -15.26 -5.91
C PHE A 265 -3.98 -16.19 -4.94
N ARG A 266 -3.40 -16.48 -3.76
CA ARG A 266 -4.11 -17.24 -2.69
C ARG A 266 -5.32 -16.48 -2.15
N LEU A 267 -5.27 -15.15 -2.08
CA LEU A 267 -6.41 -14.30 -1.74
C LEU A 267 -7.54 -14.45 -2.78
N LEU A 268 -7.24 -14.36 -4.08
CA LEU A 268 -8.22 -14.56 -5.15
C LEU A 268 -8.86 -15.96 -5.10
N GLU A 269 -8.04 -17.02 -4.98
CA GLU A 269 -8.55 -18.38 -4.86
C GLU A 269 -9.44 -18.56 -3.63
N SER A 270 -9.07 -17.97 -2.48
CA SER A 270 -9.79 -18.17 -1.22
C SER A 270 -11.12 -17.42 -1.19
N LEU A 271 -11.18 -16.20 -1.74
CA LEU A 271 -12.44 -15.47 -1.91
C LEU A 271 -13.41 -16.18 -2.88
N HIS A 272 -12.87 -16.74 -3.97
CA HIS A 272 -13.65 -17.56 -4.91
C HIS A 272 -14.16 -18.85 -4.23
N ARG A 273 -13.29 -19.56 -3.50
CA ARG A 273 -13.62 -20.78 -2.74
C ARG A 273 -14.65 -20.53 -1.62
N GLU A 274 -14.68 -19.33 -1.04
CA GLU A 274 -15.69 -18.89 -0.09
C GLU A 274 -17.07 -18.58 -0.71
N GLY A 275 -17.17 -18.50 -2.04
CA GLY A 275 -18.35 -17.97 -2.72
C GLY A 275 -18.61 -16.49 -2.41
N ARG A 276 -17.57 -15.73 -2.04
CA ARG A 276 -17.68 -14.31 -1.70
C ARG A 276 -17.86 -13.50 -3.00
N GLU A 277 -18.83 -12.60 -3.05
CA GLU A 277 -18.83 -11.56 -4.09
C GLU A 277 -17.70 -10.55 -3.79
N PHE A 278 -16.86 -10.24 -4.77
CA PHE A 278 -15.81 -9.23 -4.61
C PHE A 278 -15.42 -8.54 -5.92
N ALA A 279 -14.71 -7.42 -5.80
CA ALA A 279 -13.96 -6.76 -6.86
C ALA A 279 -12.63 -6.22 -6.32
N VAL A 280 -11.62 -6.16 -7.18
CA VAL A 280 -10.28 -5.64 -6.87
C VAL A 280 -10.03 -4.35 -7.63
N ILE A 281 -9.52 -3.34 -6.91
CA ILE A 281 -9.20 -2.02 -7.42
C ILE A 281 -7.74 -1.75 -7.05
N PHE A 282 -6.83 -2.00 -7.99
CA PHE A 282 -5.43 -1.65 -7.78
C PHE A 282 -5.28 -0.13 -7.69
N ARG A 283 -4.56 0.32 -6.67
CA ARG A 283 -4.25 1.72 -6.37
C ARG A 283 -2.73 1.88 -6.51
N THR A 284 -2.25 3.03 -6.95
CA THR A 284 -0.83 3.37 -6.85
C THR A 284 -0.60 4.84 -7.21
N PHE A 285 0.46 5.43 -6.67
CA PHE A 285 1.01 6.69 -7.19
C PHE A 285 1.93 6.51 -8.40
N GLY A 286 2.42 5.29 -8.66
CA GLY A 286 3.36 4.96 -9.72
C GLY A 286 2.72 4.66 -11.08
N THR A 287 3.36 3.82 -11.89
CA THR A 287 2.97 3.54 -13.30
C THR A 287 2.67 2.07 -13.60
N ASP A 288 2.96 1.15 -12.69
CA ASP A 288 2.98 -0.30 -12.95
C ASP A 288 1.62 -0.96 -13.20
N LEU A 289 0.50 -0.25 -13.00
CA LEU A 289 -0.86 -0.78 -13.12
C LEU A 289 -1.10 -1.64 -14.37
N LEU A 290 -0.70 -1.19 -15.56
CA LEU A 290 -0.93 -1.97 -16.79
C LEU A 290 -0.14 -3.29 -16.80
N ARG A 291 1.10 -3.26 -16.30
CA ARG A 291 1.97 -4.43 -16.18
C ARG A 291 1.41 -5.44 -15.18
N VAL A 292 0.87 -4.97 -14.07
CA VAL A 292 0.20 -5.81 -13.06
C VAL A 292 -1.11 -6.39 -13.57
N LEU A 293 -1.96 -5.59 -14.21
CA LEU A 293 -3.22 -6.06 -14.80
C LEU A 293 -2.97 -7.13 -15.88
N GLN A 294 -1.91 -6.98 -16.70
CA GLN A 294 -1.47 -7.99 -17.66
C GLN A 294 -0.95 -9.27 -16.99
N ALA A 295 -0.17 -9.15 -15.91
CA ALA A 295 0.30 -10.29 -15.12
C ALA A 295 -0.88 -11.07 -14.50
N VAL A 296 -1.86 -10.36 -13.93
CA VAL A 296 -3.04 -11.00 -13.34
C VAL A 296 -3.96 -11.60 -14.42
N SER A 297 -4.06 -11.02 -15.62
CA SER A 297 -4.75 -11.65 -16.77
C SER A 297 -4.12 -12.99 -17.12
N CYS A 298 -2.81 -12.99 -17.37
CA CYS A 298 -2.02 -14.20 -17.63
C CYS A 298 -2.20 -15.27 -16.53
N ALA A 299 -2.31 -14.86 -15.26
CA ALA A 299 -2.57 -15.77 -14.16
C ALA A 299 -4.01 -16.34 -14.15
N LEU A 300 -5.04 -15.50 -14.37
CA LEU A 300 -6.44 -15.92 -14.50
C LEU A 300 -6.73 -16.72 -15.78
N GLU A 301 -5.88 -16.60 -16.80
CA GLU A 301 -5.87 -17.47 -17.99
C GLU A 301 -5.26 -18.87 -17.68
N GLY A 302 -4.92 -19.15 -16.42
CA GLY A 302 -4.34 -20.41 -15.97
C GLY A 302 -2.85 -20.59 -16.26
N GLN A 303 -2.16 -19.54 -16.74
CA GLN A 303 -0.75 -19.65 -17.15
C GLN A 303 0.25 -19.59 -15.98
N HIS A 304 -0.19 -19.31 -14.75
CA HIS A 304 0.71 -19.28 -13.58
C HIS A 304 0.97 -20.71 -13.05
N PRO A 305 2.19 -21.25 -13.14
CA PRO A 305 2.47 -22.67 -12.88
C PRO A 305 2.22 -23.09 -11.43
N GLY A 306 2.37 -22.18 -10.47
CA GLY A 306 2.04 -22.43 -9.06
C GLY A 306 0.58 -22.24 -8.69
N PHE A 307 -0.26 -21.68 -9.58
CA PHE A 307 -1.67 -21.37 -9.32
C PHE A 307 -2.57 -21.69 -10.53
N PRO A 308 -2.57 -22.95 -11.02
CA PRO A 308 -3.37 -23.33 -12.20
C PRO A 308 -4.88 -23.24 -11.96
N ALA A 309 -5.34 -23.29 -10.69
CA ALA A 309 -6.75 -23.19 -10.33
C ALA A 309 -7.35 -21.79 -10.60
N LEU A 310 -6.52 -20.75 -10.75
CA LEU A 310 -6.95 -19.42 -11.21
C LEU A 310 -7.66 -19.46 -12.57
N GLY A 311 -7.35 -20.44 -13.42
CA GLY A 311 -8.04 -20.69 -14.70
C GLY A 311 -9.53 -21.01 -14.57
N GLY A 312 -10.02 -21.34 -13.37
CA GLY A 312 -11.45 -21.49 -13.07
C GLY A 312 -12.14 -20.23 -12.55
N ILE A 313 -11.39 -19.16 -12.25
CA ILE A 313 -11.89 -17.95 -11.59
C ILE A 313 -12.31 -16.91 -12.63
N SER A 314 -13.61 -16.88 -12.95
CA SER A 314 -14.20 -15.89 -13.84
C SER A 314 -14.27 -14.50 -13.19
N LEU A 315 -13.18 -13.72 -13.29
CA LEU A 315 -13.14 -12.29 -12.96
C LEU A 315 -12.73 -11.49 -14.21
N PRO A 316 -13.57 -10.57 -14.73
CA PRO A 316 -13.17 -9.73 -15.84
C PRO A 316 -12.06 -8.76 -15.43
N ILE A 317 -11.05 -8.54 -16.28
CA ILE A 317 -10.02 -7.54 -16.05
C ILE A 317 -10.23 -6.34 -16.97
N ASP A 318 -10.29 -5.14 -16.39
CA ASP A 318 -10.26 -3.89 -17.13
C ASP A 318 -8.84 -3.34 -17.25
N LEU A 319 -8.29 -3.41 -18.47
CA LEU A 319 -6.97 -2.86 -18.81
C LEU A 319 -6.98 -1.33 -18.99
N ARG A 320 -8.15 -0.66 -18.93
CA ARG A 320 -8.24 0.81 -18.98
C ARG A 320 -7.78 1.41 -17.67
N LEU A 321 -6.65 2.12 -17.70
CA LEU A 321 -6.13 2.79 -16.52
C LEU A 321 -7.02 3.96 -16.10
N GLY A 322 -7.66 3.84 -14.94
CA GLY A 322 -8.32 4.95 -14.27
C GLY A 322 -7.31 5.92 -13.64
N LYS A 323 -7.76 7.14 -13.37
CA LYS A 323 -6.98 8.17 -12.66
C LYS A 323 -7.85 8.89 -11.65
N ILE A 324 -7.34 9.06 -10.44
CA ILE A 324 -7.94 9.87 -9.38
C ILE A 324 -7.10 11.13 -9.21
N ARG A 325 -7.73 12.31 -9.22
CA ARG A 325 -7.08 13.62 -9.16
C ARG A 325 -7.78 14.55 -8.17
N CYS A 326 -7.19 14.64 -6.98
CA CYS A 326 -7.64 15.49 -5.88
C CYS A 326 -7.21 16.96 -6.06
N ASN A 327 -8.00 17.89 -5.51
CA ASN A 327 -7.63 19.28 -5.29
C ASN A 327 -8.40 19.85 -4.08
N LYS A 328 -8.14 21.10 -3.68
CA LYS A 328 -8.72 21.76 -2.49
C LYS A 328 -10.25 21.76 -2.39
N LYS A 329 -10.98 21.52 -3.49
CA LYS A 329 -12.46 21.46 -3.49
C LYS A 329 -13.01 20.03 -3.61
N LYS A 330 -12.29 19.14 -4.28
CA LYS A 330 -12.88 17.87 -4.77
C LYS A 330 -11.87 16.80 -5.14
N VAL A 331 -12.36 15.58 -5.19
CA VAL A 331 -11.74 14.48 -5.93
C VAL A 331 -12.44 14.34 -7.28
N ALA A 332 -11.66 14.34 -8.37
CA ALA A 332 -12.13 13.92 -9.70
C ALA A 332 -11.63 12.50 -10.00
N LEU A 333 -12.44 11.71 -10.69
CA LEU A 333 -12.12 10.38 -11.18
C LEU A 333 -12.37 10.31 -12.67
N SER A 334 -11.47 9.67 -13.40
CA SER A 334 -11.61 9.34 -14.82
C SER A 334 -11.28 7.89 -15.08
N HIS A 335 -12.00 7.22 -15.97
CA HIS A 335 -11.79 5.81 -16.31
C HIS A 335 -12.40 5.52 -17.69
N GLY A 336 -11.56 5.41 -18.73
CA GLY A 336 -12.02 5.38 -20.11
C GLY A 336 -12.83 6.64 -20.46
N ALA A 337 -14.09 6.47 -20.87
CA ALA A 337 -15.03 7.56 -21.11
C ALA A 337 -15.74 8.07 -19.82
N GLU A 338 -15.65 7.33 -18.72
CA GLU A 338 -16.31 7.69 -17.45
C GLU A 338 -15.57 8.86 -16.79
N GLN A 339 -16.33 9.85 -16.31
CA GLN A 339 -15.85 11.03 -15.61
C GLN A 339 -16.75 11.30 -14.40
N LEU A 340 -16.17 11.43 -13.22
CA LEU A 340 -16.89 11.63 -11.96
C LEU A 340 -16.18 12.65 -11.07
N SER A 341 -16.93 13.31 -10.20
CA SER A 341 -16.47 14.45 -9.40
C SER A 341 -17.22 14.51 -8.09
N SER A 342 -16.50 14.60 -6.96
CA SER A 342 -17.12 14.69 -5.63
C SER A 342 -17.92 15.98 -5.38
N ASP A 343 -17.76 17.01 -6.24
CA ASP A 343 -18.69 18.16 -6.33
C ASP A 343 -20.16 17.73 -6.41
N ASN A 344 -20.42 16.59 -7.08
CA ASN A 344 -21.76 16.10 -7.35
C ASN A 344 -22.28 15.17 -6.25
N GLY A 345 -21.67 15.16 -5.06
CA GLY A 345 -21.98 14.28 -3.93
C GLY A 345 -21.00 13.11 -3.80
N CYS A 346 -20.43 12.92 -2.61
CA CYS A 346 -19.43 11.85 -2.38
C CYS A 346 -20.05 10.46 -2.45
N ARG A 347 -21.37 10.30 -2.22
CA ARG A 347 -22.08 9.02 -2.41
C ARG A 347 -21.91 8.47 -3.81
N LYS A 348 -21.74 9.31 -4.84
CA LYS A 348 -21.51 8.84 -6.20
C LYS A 348 -20.14 8.22 -6.37
N MET A 349 -19.11 8.73 -5.68
CA MET A 349 -17.77 8.13 -5.65
C MET A 349 -17.82 6.74 -4.97
N TYR A 350 -18.52 6.66 -3.84
CA TYR A 350 -18.75 5.38 -3.14
C TYR A 350 -19.52 4.38 -4.01
N ALA A 351 -20.66 4.78 -4.57
CA ALA A 351 -21.49 3.93 -5.42
C ALA A 351 -20.75 3.45 -6.68
N TYR A 352 -19.95 4.32 -7.31
CA TYR A 352 -19.11 3.97 -8.46
C TYR A 352 -18.10 2.87 -8.15
N PHE A 353 -17.51 2.87 -6.94
CA PHE A 353 -16.61 1.80 -6.51
C PHE A 353 -17.35 0.55 -6.03
N SER A 354 -18.48 0.71 -5.34
CA SER A 354 -19.36 -0.40 -4.92
C SER A 354 -19.94 -1.21 -6.09
N SER A 355 -20.20 -0.56 -7.23
CA SER A 355 -20.70 -1.22 -8.44
C SER A 355 -19.63 -1.93 -9.27
N ARG A 356 -18.33 -1.77 -8.99
CA ARG A 356 -17.26 -2.42 -9.75
C ARG A 356 -17.34 -3.94 -9.64
N GLU A 357 -16.94 -4.62 -10.71
CA GLU A 357 -16.84 -6.08 -10.79
C GLU A 357 -15.45 -6.45 -11.34
N GLY A 358 -14.97 -7.65 -11.03
CA GLY A 358 -13.67 -8.11 -11.51
C GLY A 358 -12.49 -7.30 -10.96
N ILE A 359 -11.52 -6.98 -11.81
CA ILE A 359 -10.24 -6.36 -11.45
C ILE A 359 -9.99 -5.12 -12.33
N SER A 360 -9.63 -3.98 -11.74
CA SER A 360 -9.28 -2.76 -12.48
C SER A 360 -8.24 -1.90 -11.74
N GLY A 361 -7.60 -0.94 -12.42
CA GLY A 361 -6.50 -0.15 -11.85
C GLY A 361 -6.71 1.36 -11.92
N PHE A 362 -6.38 2.08 -10.84
CA PHE A 362 -6.52 3.54 -10.69
C PHE A 362 -5.25 4.20 -10.16
N GLN A 363 -4.67 5.11 -10.94
CA GLN A 363 -3.52 5.90 -10.54
C GLN A 363 -3.94 7.11 -9.70
N ASP A 364 -3.40 7.25 -8.50
CA ASP A 364 -3.61 8.37 -7.58
C ASP A 364 -2.84 9.63 -7.96
N HIS A 365 -3.01 10.70 -7.18
CA HIS A 365 -2.47 12.03 -7.46
C HIS A 365 -1.21 12.31 -6.64
N PHE A 366 -0.05 11.81 -7.10
CA PHE A 366 1.22 11.95 -6.37
C PHE A 366 1.58 13.41 -6.09
N GLU A 367 1.38 14.27 -7.09
CA GLU A 367 1.65 15.70 -7.02
C GLU A 367 0.72 16.45 -6.05
N TRP A 368 -0.40 15.84 -5.64
CA TRP A 368 -1.26 16.33 -4.57
C TRP A 368 -0.80 15.82 -3.21
N TRP A 369 -0.41 14.54 -3.11
CA TRP A 369 0.12 13.97 -1.87
C TRP A 369 1.39 14.69 -1.41
N ALA A 370 2.34 14.91 -2.32
CA ALA A 370 3.55 15.70 -2.06
C ALA A 370 3.25 17.16 -1.65
N LYS A 371 2.26 17.82 -2.29
CA LYS A 371 1.84 19.20 -1.95
C LYS A 371 1.11 19.32 -0.59
N ASN A 372 0.73 18.21 0.02
CA ASN A 372 0.17 18.15 1.37
C ASN A 372 1.13 17.41 2.33
N ASN A 373 2.44 17.54 2.09
CA ASN A 373 3.53 17.05 2.93
C ASN A 373 3.47 15.53 3.20
N TYR A 374 2.98 14.74 2.23
CA TYR A 374 2.80 13.28 2.34
C TYR A 374 1.85 12.82 3.46
N SER A 375 1.08 13.73 4.06
CA SER A 375 0.09 13.41 5.10
C SER A 375 -1.20 12.79 4.53
N SER A 376 -2.05 12.25 5.43
CA SER A 376 -3.39 11.77 5.11
C SER A 376 -4.26 12.76 4.33
N GLN A 377 -4.07 14.08 4.48
CA GLN A 377 -4.84 15.10 3.74
C GLN A 377 -4.48 15.15 2.24
N GLY A 378 -3.30 14.65 1.89
CA GLY A 378 -2.87 14.41 0.51
C GLY A 378 -3.14 13.00 -0.01
N GLY A 379 -3.54 12.08 0.88
CA GLY A 379 -3.53 10.64 0.65
C GLY A 379 -4.60 10.12 -0.32
N LYS A 380 -4.59 8.80 -0.52
CA LYS A 380 -5.54 8.05 -1.35
C LYS A 380 -6.94 8.18 -0.75
N PRO A 381 -7.91 8.83 -1.43
CA PRO A 381 -9.26 8.95 -0.89
C PRO A 381 -9.96 7.59 -0.91
N ILE A 382 -10.55 7.22 0.24
CA ILE A 382 -11.31 5.99 0.45
C ILE A 382 -12.64 6.36 1.10
N TRP A 383 -13.76 5.89 0.54
CA TRP A 383 -15.09 6.13 1.07
C TRP A 383 -15.64 4.88 1.74
N VAL A 384 -16.18 5.01 2.95
CA VAL A 384 -16.79 3.90 3.69
C VAL A 384 -18.19 4.30 4.18
N ASP A 385 -19.16 3.41 3.99
CA ASP A 385 -20.44 3.45 4.71
C ASP A 385 -20.51 2.28 5.69
N PRO A 386 -20.52 2.53 7.02
CA PRO A 386 -20.75 1.50 8.03
C PRO A 386 -22.17 0.92 8.00
N GLN A 387 -23.14 1.65 7.44
CA GLN A 387 -24.55 1.26 7.36
C GLN A 387 -24.90 0.47 6.08
N ASP A 388 -23.97 0.38 5.11
CA ASP A 388 -24.20 -0.41 3.88
C ASP A 388 -24.06 -1.92 4.19
N SER A 389 -25.20 -2.58 4.38
CA SER A 389 -25.28 -4.02 4.64
C SER A 389 -25.01 -4.91 3.41
N GLY A 390 -24.85 -4.33 2.22
CA GLY A 390 -24.55 -5.04 0.98
C GLY A 390 -23.07 -5.05 0.59
N VAL A 391 -22.32 -3.98 0.88
CA VAL A 391 -20.95 -3.77 0.38
C VAL A 391 -20.01 -3.30 1.50
N GLN A 392 -18.81 -3.89 1.58
CA GLN A 392 -17.72 -3.49 2.48
C GLN A 392 -16.49 -3.13 1.66
N HIS A 393 -15.90 -1.97 1.94
CA HIS A 393 -14.63 -1.54 1.34
C HIS A 393 -13.48 -1.88 2.29
N ILE A 394 -12.37 -2.38 1.75
CA ILE A 394 -11.14 -2.65 2.50
C ILE A 394 -9.97 -2.08 1.68
N CYS A 395 -9.11 -1.27 2.32
CA CYS A 395 -7.86 -0.81 1.75
C CYS A 395 -6.69 -1.63 2.32
N ILE A 396 -5.79 -2.12 1.45
CA ILE A 396 -4.61 -2.91 1.80
C ILE A 396 -3.38 -2.20 1.23
N ASP A 397 -2.43 -1.82 2.10
CA ASP A 397 -1.33 -0.90 1.76
C ASP A 397 -0.20 -0.98 2.81
N ASP A 398 1.06 -1.07 2.39
CA ASP A 398 2.22 -1.11 3.30
C ASP A 398 2.45 0.23 4.05
N ASN A 399 1.81 1.32 3.62
CA ASN A 399 1.94 2.67 4.19
C ASN A 399 0.66 3.18 4.90
N ILE A 400 -0.26 2.29 5.26
CA ILE A 400 -1.26 2.59 6.31
C ILE A 400 -0.56 2.65 7.67
N ARG A 401 -0.84 3.68 8.47
CA ARG A 401 -0.36 3.84 9.87
C ARG A 401 -1.52 4.22 10.79
N LEU A 402 -1.40 3.92 12.07
CA LEU A 402 -2.32 4.38 13.13
C LEU A 402 -2.31 5.91 13.34
N THR A 403 -1.35 6.63 12.76
CA THR A 403 -1.14 8.08 12.93
C THR A 403 -1.39 8.86 11.64
N ASP A 404 -2.38 9.76 11.65
CA ASP A 404 -2.84 10.51 10.46
C ASP A 404 -1.80 11.45 9.82
N SER A 405 -0.69 11.72 10.51
CA SER A 405 0.43 12.53 10.02
C SER A 405 1.28 11.81 8.96
N ASP A 406 1.34 10.48 9.00
CA ASP A 406 2.31 9.65 8.25
C ASP A 406 1.64 8.43 7.60
N THR A 407 0.36 8.55 7.26
CA THR A 407 -0.45 7.48 6.64
C THR A 407 -0.89 7.89 5.23
N ILE A 408 -0.81 6.93 4.31
CA ILE A 408 -1.00 7.15 2.87
C ILE A 408 -2.47 7.31 2.43
N VAL A 409 -3.42 7.03 3.33
CA VAL A 409 -4.87 7.03 3.04
C VAL A 409 -5.58 8.27 3.59
N HIS A 410 -6.66 8.65 2.92
CA HIS A 410 -7.59 9.69 3.34
C HIS A 410 -9.00 9.08 3.54
N PRO A 411 -9.29 8.50 4.71
CA PRO A 411 -10.59 7.89 4.98
C PRO A 411 -11.71 8.94 5.09
N GLN A 412 -12.84 8.68 4.42
CA GLN A 412 -14.04 9.52 4.44
C GLN A 412 -15.27 8.65 4.71
N VAL A 413 -15.96 8.89 5.82
CA VAL A 413 -17.00 7.99 6.33
C VAL A 413 -18.37 8.68 6.40
N PHE A 414 -19.39 8.01 5.86
CA PHE A 414 -20.78 8.46 5.96
C PHE A 414 -21.37 8.02 7.31
N LEU A 415 -21.47 8.96 8.27
CA LEU A 415 -21.99 8.66 9.61
C LEU A 415 -23.53 8.63 9.68
N GLU A 416 -24.20 9.31 8.75
CA GLU A 416 -25.64 9.50 8.72
C GLU A 416 -26.24 8.74 7.52
N GLN A 417 -27.31 7.98 7.76
CA GLN A 417 -27.92 7.11 6.74
C GLN A 417 -28.42 7.95 5.55
N GLY A 418 -27.94 7.63 4.35
CA GLY A 418 -28.29 8.37 3.13
C GLY A 418 -27.61 9.73 2.96
N SER A 419 -26.75 10.18 3.89
CA SER A 419 -26.03 11.45 3.75
C SER A 419 -25.04 11.42 2.57
N ASP A 420 -25.02 12.50 1.80
CA ASP A 420 -24.06 12.77 0.72
C ASP A 420 -22.70 13.25 1.22
N ILE A 421 -22.62 13.66 2.50
CA ILE A 421 -21.48 14.35 3.11
C ILE A 421 -20.78 13.40 4.10
N PRO A 422 -19.60 12.85 3.75
CA PRO A 422 -18.80 12.07 4.67
C PRO A 422 -17.99 13.01 5.60
N ARG A 423 -17.48 12.46 6.69
CA ARG A 423 -16.49 13.12 7.55
C ARG A 423 -15.16 12.37 7.46
N THR A 424 -14.05 13.09 7.47
CA THR A 424 -12.74 12.47 7.72
C THR A 424 -12.69 12.03 9.18
N ILE A 425 -12.26 10.81 9.44
CA ILE A 425 -12.05 10.25 10.79
C ILE A 425 -10.62 9.73 10.92
N PRO A 426 -10.09 9.56 12.15
CA PRO A 426 -8.75 9.01 12.36
C PRO A 426 -8.57 7.64 11.74
N THR A 427 -7.38 7.38 11.17
CA THR A 427 -7.04 6.10 10.53
C THR A 427 -7.13 4.93 11.51
N SER A 428 -6.84 5.18 12.79
CA SER A 428 -6.98 4.23 13.89
C SER A 428 -8.41 3.77 14.19
N GLU A 429 -9.45 4.49 13.75
CA GLU A 429 -10.86 4.07 13.90
C GLU A 429 -11.29 3.04 12.83
N LEU A 430 -10.49 2.86 11.77
CA LEU A 430 -10.77 1.91 10.67
C LEU A 430 -9.69 0.84 10.50
N TYR A 431 -8.60 0.93 11.25
CA TYR A 431 -7.50 -0.04 11.25
C TYR A 431 -8.02 -1.44 11.65
N ASP A 432 -7.60 -2.48 10.92
CA ASP A 432 -8.10 -3.87 10.99
C ASP A 432 -9.60 -4.08 10.72
N ILE A 433 -10.34 -3.04 10.30
CA ILE A 433 -11.78 -3.11 9.98
C ILE A 433 -12.05 -2.81 8.50
N CYS A 434 -11.47 -1.73 7.99
CA CYS A 434 -11.55 -1.27 6.60
C CYS A 434 -10.18 -0.84 6.05
N LEU A 435 -9.13 -0.76 6.88
CA LEU A 435 -7.78 -0.38 6.51
C LEU A 435 -6.81 -1.41 7.11
N VAL A 436 -6.03 -2.09 6.27
CA VAL A 436 -5.12 -3.18 6.68
C VAL A 436 -3.70 -2.82 6.23
N GLN A 437 -2.76 -2.77 7.17
CA GLN A 437 -1.34 -2.59 6.85
C GLN A 437 -0.77 -3.94 6.39
N THR A 438 -0.11 -3.97 5.23
CA THR A 438 0.57 -5.18 4.75
C THR A 438 1.86 -5.43 5.54
N ASP A 439 2.12 -6.67 6.01
CA ASP A 439 3.49 -7.12 6.22
C ASP A 439 4.02 -7.84 4.98
N LEU A 440 5.02 -7.22 4.34
CA LEU A 440 5.64 -7.78 3.16
C LEU A 440 6.40 -9.08 3.45
N LEU A 441 6.94 -9.29 4.66
CA LEU A 441 7.65 -10.51 5.00
C LEU A 441 6.69 -11.70 5.06
N GLU A 442 5.53 -11.52 5.70
CA GLU A 442 4.47 -12.53 5.71
C GLU A 442 3.88 -12.74 4.30
N ALA A 443 3.63 -11.67 3.55
CA ALA A 443 3.11 -11.76 2.17
C ALA A 443 4.10 -12.40 1.16
N ILE A 444 5.38 -12.50 1.50
CA ILE A 444 6.41 -13.27 0.77
C ILE A 444 6.49 -14.74 1.27
N ALA A 445 6.18 -14.99 2.54
CA ALA A 445 6.38 -16.28 3.21
C ALA A 445 5.16 -17.22 3.19
N ASP A 446 3.96 -16.69 2.99
CA ASP A 446 2.73 -17.42 2.61
C ASP A 446 2.95 -18.21 1.31
#